data_AF-A0A6J1FXH3-F1
#
_entry.id   AF-A0A6J1FXH3-F1
#
_cell.length_a   1.000
_cell.length_b   1.000
_cell.length_c   1.000
_cell.angle_alpha   90.00
_cell.angle_beta   90.00
_cell.angle_gamma   90.00
#
_symmetry.space_group_name_H-M   'P 1'
#
loop_
_entity.id
_entity.type
_entity.pdbx_description
1 polymer ?
#
loop_
_entity_poly.entity_id
_entity_poly.type
_entity_poly.pdbx_seq_one_letter_code
_entity_poly.pdbx_strand_id
1 'polypeptide(L)'
;MNNEGVSNIPRTSVKISWNHGGKQVAIIGSWDNWETREMLQSLGKEFVIIKTLPSGIYHYRFMVDGWLTCAPDLPWVCDDSGHSYNVLDLMTPVSELPESLSEFEFPPSPPSSYDNQCFNDDDFSRPPPDLPPPLRETILNEPSCCTSGHQSDVQPRHTELNHLYQNNVGGEFMALGSTFRFCEKYVTMLLFKPLLKRN
;
A
#
# COMPACT_ATOMS: atom_id res chain seq x y z
N MET A 1 19.93 30.13 34.38
CA MET A 1 18.63 30.55 33.82
C MET A 1 18.41 29.69 32.59
N ASN A 2 17.69 28.58 32.77
CA ASN A 2 17.49 27.58 31.73
C ASN A 2 16.25 28.01 30.95
N ASN A 3 16.48 28.46 29.71
CA ASN A 3 15.43 28.76 28.76
C ASN A 3 14.96 27.41 28.21
N GLU A 4 13.89 26.85 28.77
CA GLU A 4 13.21 25.72 28.17
C GLU A 4 12.65 26.15 26.82
N GLY A 5 13.20 25.60 25.75
CA GLY A 5 12.67 25.76 24.41
C GLY A 5 11.26 25.19 24.38
N VAL A 6 10.27 26.07 24.28
CA VAL A 6 8.89 25.67 23.99
C VAL A 6 8.92 25.04 22.60
N SER A 7 8.98 23.71 22.56
CA SER A 7 8.71 22.94 21.37
C SER A 7 7.29 23.30 20.94
N ASN A 8 7.15 24.01 19.81
CA ASN A 8 5.85 24.24 19.19
C ASN A 8 5.35 22.89 18.66
N ILE A 9 4.73 22.10 19.53
CA ILE A 9 4.07 20.85 19.15
C ILE A 9 2.90 21.23 18.23
N PRO A 10 2.84 20.68 17.01
CA PRO A 10 1.75 20.97 16.08
C PRO A 10 0.41 20.61 16.74
N ARG A 11 -0.61 21.44 16.50
CA ARG A 11 -1.96 21.22 17.03
C ARG A 11 -2.87 20.79 15.90
N THR A 12 -3.64 19.74 16.13
CA THR A 12 -4.61 19.19 15.19
C THR A 12 -6.01 19.40 15.73
N SER A 13 -6.91 19.92 14.89
CA SER A 13 -8.34 20.00 15.21
C SER A 13 -9.03 18.71 14.80
N VAL A 14 -9.69 18.05 15.74
CA VAL A 14 -10.38 16.77 15.52
C VAL A 14 -11.84 16.85 15.95
N LYS A 15 -12.72 16.29 15.12
CA LYS A 15 -14.14 16.10 15.44
C LYS A 15 -14.27 14.81 16.25
N ILE A 16 -14.79 14.92 17.47
CA ILE A 16 -15.16 13.77 18.30
C ILE A 16 -16.68 13.74 18.36
N SER A 17 -17.27 12.57 18.09
CA SER A 17 -18.72 12.43 18.08
C SER A 17 -19.24 11.20 18.81
N TRP A 18 -20.49 11.32 19.24
CA TRP A 18 -21.26 10.30 19.93
C TRP A 18 -22.63 10.14 19.27
N ASN A 19 -22.92 8.92 18.85
CA ASN A 19 -24.03 8.53 17.97
C ASN A 19 -24.97 7.50 18.63
N HIS A 20 -24.79 7.18 19.92
CA HIS A 20 -25.58 6.13 20.62
C HIS A 20 -26.74 6.67 21.47
N GLY A 21 -27.16 7.93 21.23
CA GLY A 21 -28.26 8.57 21.96
C GLY A 21 -27.91 9.02 23.38
N GLY A 22 -28.89 9.60 24.09
CA GLY A 22 -28.71 10.24 25.40
C GLY A 22 -29.41 11.61 25.44
N LYS A 23 -29.69 12.13 26.63
CA LYS A 23 -30.26 13.49 26.77
C LYS A 23 -29.15 14.54 26.84
N GLN A 24 -28.09 14.22 27.57
CA GLN A 24 -26.94 15.09 27.79
C GLN A 24 -25.66 14.28 27.69
N VAL A 25 -24.75 14.71 26.81
CA VAL A 25 -23.47 14.03 26.58
C VAL A 25 -22.34 15.02 26.82
N ALA A 26 -21.39 14.63 27.66
CA ALA A 26 -20.15 15.35 27.89
C ALA A 26 -18.95 14.46 27.58
N ILE A 27 -17.78 15.07 27.48
CA ILE A 27 -16.50 14.36 27.30
C ILE A 27 -15.52 14.80 28.38
N ILE A 28 -14.70 13.84 28.81
CA ILE A 28 -13.53 14.04 29.66
C ILE A 28 -12.35 13.29 29.02
N GLY A 29 -11.14 13.79 29.18
CA GLY A 29 -9.98 13.14 28.59
C GLY A 29 -8.66 13.44 29.28
N SER A 30 -7.61 12.78 28.83
CA SER A 30 -6.27 12.91 29.40
C SER A 30 -5.54 14.18 28.97
N TRP A 31 -6.08 14.97 28.03
CA TRP A 31 -5.46 16.20 27.53
C TRP A 31 -5.33 17.31 28.57
N ASP A 32 -6.14 17.24 29.63
CA ASP A 32 -6.17 18.17 30.75
C ASP A 32 -6.22 17.41 32.09
N ASN A 33 -5.63 16.21 32.14
CA ASN A 33 -5.65 15.34 33.32
C ASN A 33 -7.07 15.04 33.87
N TRP A 34 -8.06 14.93 32.99
CA TRP A 34 -9.45 14.58 33.35
C TRP A 34 -10.16 15.62 34.23
N GLU A 35 -9.68 16.86 34.25
CA GLU A 35 -10.20 17.91 35.13
C GLU A 35 -11.49 18.54 34.57
N THR A 36 -11.52 18.87 33.28
CA THR A 36 -12.65 19.59 32.68
C THR A 36 -13.64 18.64 32.03
N ARG A 37 -14.91 19.01 32.15
CA ARG A 37 -16.04 18.34 31.50
C ARG A 37 -16.59 19.27 30.44
N GLU A 38 -16.54 18.83 29.19
CA GLU A 38 -17.03 19.61 28.06
C GLU A 38 -18.31 19.01 27.50
N MET A 39 -19.36 19.82 27.41
CA MET A 39 -20.65 19.38 26.87
C MET A 39 -20.58 19.31 25.35
N LEU A 40 -21.03 18.19 24.78
CA LEU A 40 -21.14 18.04 23.33
C LEU A 40 -22.39 18.78 22.82
N GLN A 41 -22.28 19.36 21.62
CA GLN A 41 -23.40 19.99 20.96
C GLN A 41 -24.31 18.91 20.35
N SER A 42 -25.62 18.98 20.61
CA SER A 42 -26.60 18.07 20.02
C SER A 42 -26.95 18.52 18.61
N LEU A 43 -26.60 17.71 17.62
CA LEU A 43 -26.94 17.87 16.21
C LEU A 43 -27.96 16.79 15.82
N GLY A 44 -29.16 16.87 16.40
CA GLY A 44 -30.27 15.95 16.14
C GLY A 44 -30.04 14.55 16.68
N LYS A 45 -29.39 13.69 15.90
CA LYS A 45 -29.08 12.28 16.27
C LYS A 45 -27.64 12.07 16.75
N GLU A 46 -26.76 13.04 16.52
CA GLU A 46 -25.34 12.96 16.89
C GLU A 46 -25.03 14.06 17.91
N PHE A 47 -24.15 13.77 18.86
CA PHE A 47 -23.52 14.73 19.73
C PHE A 47 -22.09 14.95 19.26
N VAL A 48 -21.65 16.19 19.12
CA VAL A 48 -20.36 16.52 18.51
C VAL A 48 -19.61 17.58 19.32
N ILE A 49 -18.28 17.44 19.36
CA ILE A 49 -17.36 18.49 19.79
C ILE A 49 -16.13 18.52 18.88
N ILE A 50 -15.57 19.71 18.65
CA ILE A 50 -14.32 19.89 17.94
C ILE A 50 -13.25 20.27 18.97
N LYS A 51 -12.19 19.46 19.06
CA LYS A 51 -11.07 19.68 19.98
C LYS A 51 -9.81 19.99 19.20
N THR A 52 -9.13 21.07 19.56
CA THR A 52 -7.80 21.40 19.03
C THR A 52 -6.76 20.99 20.06
N LEU A 53 -6.04 19.90 19.80
CA LEU A 53 -5.09 19.29 20.74
C LEU A 53 -3.69 19.21 20.11
N PRO A 54 -2.61 19.32 20.91
CA PRO A 54 -1.26 19.01 20.44
C PRO A 54 -1.14 17.58 19.94
N SER A 55 -0.20 17.31 19.03
CA SER A 55 0.12 15.94 18.62
C SER A 55 0.48 15.05 19.81
N GLY A 56 -0.13 13.87 19.85
CA GLY A 56 0.00 12.93 20.94
C GLY A 56 -1.15 11.93 20.94
N ILE A 57 -1.07 10.95 21.83
CA ILE A 57 -2.11 9.94 22.04
C ILE A 57 -2.88 10.30 23.31
N TYR A 58 -4.20 10.44 23.20
CA TYR A 58 -5.07 10.80 24.31
C TYR A 58 -6.07 9.69 24.60
N HIS A 59 -6.39 9.54 25.88
CA HIS A 59 -7.46 8.66 26.34
C HIS A 59 -8.65 9.52 26.76
N TYR A 60 -9.86 9.07 26.46
CA TYR A 60 -11.06 9.83 26.81
C TYR A 60 -12.26 8.93 27.09
N ARG A 61 -13.28 9.50 27.74
CA ARG A 61 -14.56 8.85 28.02
C ARG A 61 -15.70 9.82 27.77
N PHE A 62 -16.84 9.27 27.40
CA PHE A 62 -18.09 10.02 27.35
C PHE A 62 -18.79 9.92 28.70
N MET A 63 -19.44 11.00 29.10
CA MET A 63 -20.39 11.03 30.20
C MET A 63 -21.78 11.23 29.61
N VAL A 64 -22.58 10.16 29.57
CA VAL A 64 -23.92 10.15 28.98
C VAL A 64 -24.92 10.05 30.11
N ASP A 65 -25.76 11.08 30.27
CA ASP A 65 -26.78 11.17 31.32
C ASP A 65 -26.24 10.89 32.74
N GLY A 66 -24.98 11.27 32.99
CA GLY A 66 -24.28 11.10 34.27
C GLY A 66 -23.45 9.83 34.39
N TRP A 67 -23.48 8.93 33.40
CA TRP A 67 -22.74 7.67 33.41
C TRP A 67 -21.51 7.72 32.51
N LEU A 68 -20.37 7.23 33.00
CA LEU A 68 -19.15 7.14 32.21
C LEU A 68 -19.17 5.92 31.29
N THR A 69 -19.11 6.15 30.00
CA THR A 69 -19.15 5.13 28.96
C THR A 69 -18.08 5.38 27.89
N CYS A 70 -17.80 4.35 27.10
CA CYS A 70 -16.98 4.44 25.90
C CYS A 70 -17.86 4.17 24.67
N ALA A 71 -17.47 4.75 23.54
CA ALA A 71 -18.08 4.46 22.26
C ALA A 71 -17.50 3.13 21.73
N PRO A 72 -18.31 2.08 21.53
CA PRO A 72 -17.83 0.77 21.08
C PRO A 72 -17.37 0.75 19.62
N ASP A 73 -17.79 1.74 18.84
CA ASP A 73 -17.45 1.94 17.43
C ASP A 73 -16.16 2.74 17.22
N LEU A 74 -15.58 3.31 18.28
CA LEU A 74 -14.31 4.04 18.25
C LEU A 74 -13.18 3.18 18.84
N PRO A 75 -11.90 3.44 18.47
CA PRO A 75 -10.77 2.77 19.10
C PRO A 75 -10.83 2.92 20.63
N TRP A 76 -10.59 1.82 21.35
CA TRP A 76 -10.64 1.80 22.80
C TRP A 76 -9.63 0.81 23.37
N VAL A 77 -9.25 1.05 24.62
CA VAL A 77 -8.34 0.22 25.40
C VAL A 77 -8.96 -0.03 26.77
N CYS A 78 -8.60 -1.14 27.40
CA CYS A 78 -8.91 -1.43 28.80
C CYS A 78 -7.64 -1.39 29.62
N ASP A 79 -7.69 -0.78 30.80
CA ASP A 79 -6.61 -0.87 31.79
C ASP A 79 -6.69 -2.19 32.59
N ASP A 80 -5.62 -2.51 33.32
CA ASP A 80 -5.54 -3.70 34.19
C ASP A 80 -6.59 -3.71 35.32
N SER A 81 -7.20 -2.55 35.60
CA SER A 81 -8.27 -2.40 36.60
C SER A 81 -9.67 -2.62 36.01
N GLY A 82 -9.78 -2.88 34.71
CA GLY A 82 -11.05 -3.13 34.02
C GLY A 82 -11.77 -1.88 33.54
N HIS A 83 -11.15 -0.69 33.61
CA HIS A 83 -11.74 0.52 33.04
C HIS A 83 -11.41 0.64 31.55
N SER A 84 -12.45 0.91 30.76
CA SER A 84 -12.31 1.17 29.33
C SER A 84 -12.20 2.67 29.05
N TYR A 85 -11.40 3.01 28.04
CA TYR A 85 -11.21 4.36 27.52
C TYR A 85 -11.19 4.33 26.00
N ASN A 86 -11.79 5.33 25.36
CA ASN A 86 -11.55 5.56 23.94
C ASN A 86 -10.16 6.17 23.71
N VAL A 87 -9.55 5.84 22.58
CA VAL A 87 -8.20 6.28 22.20
C VAL A 87 -8.31 7.27 21.04
N LEU A 88 -7.63 8.40 21.18
CA LEU A 88 -7.52 9.44 20.17
C LEU A 88 -6.03 9.61 19.81
N ASP A 89 -5.63 9.09 18.67
CA ASP A 89 -4.27 9.23 18.16
C ASP A 89 -4.17 10.45 17.23
N LEU A 90 -3.44 11.47 17.68
CA LEU A 90 -3.13 12.68 16.93
C LEU A 90 -1.64 12.78 16.59
N MET A 91 -0.91 11.66 16.63
CA MET A 91 0.42 11.61 16.04
C MET A 91 0.27 11.97 14.57
N THR A 92 0.90 13.06 14.15
CA THR A 92 1.02 13.36 12.73
C THR A 92 1.80 12.19 12.12
N PRO A 93 1.21 11.39 11.20
CA PRO A 93 2.07 10.58 10.36
C PRO A 93 3.04 11.56 9.71
N VAL A 94 4.33 11.24 9.80
CA VAL A 94 5.35 11.91 9.00
C VAL A 94 4.90 11.72 7.56
N SER A 95 4.17 12.69 7.00
CA SER A 95 3.71 12.67 5.62
C SER A 95 4.90 12.91 4.71
N GLU A 96 5.76 11.90 4.61
CA GLU A 96 6.47 11.55 3.38
C GLU A 96 5.72 10.46 2.62
N LEU A 97 4.50 10.10 3.03
CA LEU A 97 3.60 9.36 2.13
C LEU A 97 2.94 10.40 1.21
N PRO A 98 3.23 10.39 -0.11
CA PRO A 98 2.49 11.25 -1.02
C PRO A 98 0.99 10.93 -0.88
N GLU A 99 0.15 11.97 -0.88
CA GLU A 99 -1.32 11.87 -0.79
C GLU A 99 -1.94 10.98 -1.90
N SER A 100 -1.11 10.50 -2.81
CA SER A 100 -1.45 9.58 -3.87
C SER A 100 -0.25 8.65 -4.13
N LEU A 101 -0.43 7.35 -3.89
CA LEU A 101 0.46 6.31 -4.44
C LEU A 101 0.18 6.06 -5.94
N SER A 102 -0.67 6.87 -6.58
CA SER A 102 -1.06 6.68 -7.97
C SER A 102 0.11 6.83 -8.94
N GLU A 103 1.18 7.53 -8.56
CA GLU A 103 2.43 7.56 -9.35
C GLU A 103 3.16 6.21 -9.38
N PHE A 104 2.93 5.33 -8.40
CA PHE A 104 3.54 4.01 -8.30
C PHE A 104 2.60 2.88 -8.73
N GLU A 105 1.34 3.20 -9.03
CA GLU A 105 0.35 2.25 -9.52
C GLU A 105 0.55 2.06 -11.03
N PHE A 106 0.79 0.82 -11.47
CA PHE A 106 0.88 0.53 -12.89
C PHE A 106 -0.46 0.90 -13.55
N PRO A 107 -0.47 1.73 -14.60
CA PRO A 107 -1.72 2.08 -15.25
C PRO A 107 -2.37 0.79 -15.76
N PRO A 108 -3.63 0.51 -15.39
CA PRO A 108 -4.33 -0.64 -15.94
C PRO A 108 -4.40 -0.47 -17.46
N SER A 109 -4.32 -1.57 -18.19
CA SER A 109 -4.57 -1.56 -19.64
C SER A 109 -5.90 -0.86 -19.90
N PRO A 110 -5.95 0.13 -20.83
CA PRO A 110 -7.14 0.91 -21.03
C PRO A 110 -8.31 0.01 -21.46
N PRO A 111 -9.50 0.15 -20.85
CA PRO A 111 -10.61 -0.79 -21.04
C PRO A 111 -11.20 -0.78 -22.46
N SER A 112 -10.94 0.27 -23.24
CA SER A 112 -11.52 0.44 -24.59
C SER A 112 -10.64 1.23 -25.57
N SER A 113 -9.41 1.60 -25.22
CA SER A 113 -8.51 2.37 -26.11
C SER A 113 -7.78 1.50 -27.14
N TYR A 114 -7.89 0.18 -27.05
CA TYR A 114 -7.36 -0.70 -28.08
C TYR A 114 -8.26 -0.60 -29.30
N ASP A 115 -7.74 -0.01 -30.37
CA ASP A 115 -8.33 -0.11 -31.70
C ASP A 115 -7.45 -1.00 -32.60
N ASN A 116 -7.92 -1.24 -33.83
CA ASN A 116 -7.16 -1.93 -34.85
C ASN A 116 -6.77 -0.94 -35.97
N GLN A 117 -6.59 0.34 -35.64
CA GLN A 117 -6.18 1.33 -36.64
C GLN A 117 -4.73 1.07 -37.03
N CYS A 118 -4.43 1.23 -38.31
CA CYS A 118 -3.05 1.17 -38.79
C CYS A 118 -2.28 2.38 -38.27
N PHE A 119 -1.03 2.17 -37.88
CA PHE A 119 -0.08 3.25 -37.60
C PHE A 119 0.09 4.18 -38.80
N ASN A 120 0.30 5.46 -38.53
CA ASN A 120 0.58 6.49 -39.54
C ASN A 120 2.09 6.77 -39.66
N ASP A 121 2.49 7.57 -40.65
CA ASP A 121 3.90 7.91 -40.89
C ASP A 121 4.56 8.64 -39.70
N ASP A 122 3.80 9.43 -38.94
CA ASP A 122 4.30 10.12 -37.75
C ASP A 122 4.63 9.14 -36.61
N ASP A 123 3.87 8.04 -36.48
CA ASP A 123 4.14 6.98 -35.49
C ASP A 123 5.48 6.28 -35.78
N PHE A 124 5.81 6.09 -37.06
CA PHE A 124 7.07 5.50 -37.51
C PHE A 124 8.25 6.48 -37.53
N SER A 125 7.99 7.78 -37.38
CA SER A 125 9.04 8.80 -37.41
C SER A 125 9.95 8.77 -36.16
N ARG A 126 9.46 8.19 -35.05
CA ARG A 126 10.20 8.09 -33.80
C ARG A 126 11.10 6.85 -33.82
N PRO A 127 12.39 6.98 -33.46
CA PRO A 127 13.26 5.82 -33.36
C PRO A 127 12.76 4.86 -32.27
N PRO A 128 12.87 3.54 -32.48
CA PRO A 128 12.50 2.57 -31.46
C PRO A 128 13.43 2.71 -30.24
N PRO A 129 12.94 2.38 -29.04
CA PRO A 129 13.78 2.38 -27.85
C PRO A 129 14.91 1.36 -27.96
N ASP A 130 16.06 1.68 -27.37
CA ASP A 130 17.20 0.78 -27.31
C ASP A 130 16.87 -0.48 -26.51
N LEU A 131 17.41 -1.63 -26.94
CA LEU A 131 17.25 -2.90 -26.22
C LEU A 131 17.90 -2.80 -24.83
N PRO A 132 17.11 -2.94 -23.74
CA PRO A 132 17.65 -2.94 -22.39
C PRO A 132 18.72 -4.03 -22.21
N PRO A 133 19.91 -3.70 -21.65
CA PRO A 133 20.98 -4.67 -21.47
C PRO A 133 20.58 -5.99 -20.77
N PRO A 134 19.71 -5.99 -19.72
CA PRO A 134 19.30 -7.23 -19.06
C PRO A 134 18.56 -8.24 -19.94
N LEU A 135 17.95 -7.80 -21.06
CA LEU A 135 17.20 -8.69 -21.95
C LEU A 135 18.08 -9.43 -22.97
N ARG A 136 19.37 -9.09 -23.02
CA ARG A 136 20.34 -9.71 -23.95
C ARG A 136 20.76 -11.09 -23.51
N GLU A 137 20.73 -11.33 -22.20
CA GLU A 137 21.11 -12.59 -21.59
C GLU A 137 19.84 -13.31 -21.11
N THR A 138 19.91 -14.64 -21.06
CA THR A 138 18.82 -15.46 -20.54
C THR A 138 19.42 -16.47 -19.57
N ILE A 139 18.71 -16.71 -18.46
CA ILE A 139 19.04 -17.74 -17.48
C ILE A 139 19.26 -19.12 -18.13
N LEU A 140 18.64 -19.38 -19.29
CA LEU A 140 18.81 -20.64 -20.02
C LEU A 140 20.20 -20.82 -20.64
N ASN A 141 20.96 -19.74 -20.82
CA ASN A 141 22.31 -19.77 -21.36
C ASN A 141 23.39 -19.85 -20.26
N GLU A 142 23.01 -19.68 -18.99
CA GLU A 142 23.94 -19.75 -17.87
C GLU A 142 24.34 -21.21 -17.60
N PRO A 143 25.65 -21.52 -17.52
CA PRO A 143 26.08 -22.87 -17.21
C PRO A 143 25.63 -23.25 -15.80
N SER A 144 25.01 -24.42 -15.67
CA SER A 144 24.66 -24.96 -14.35
C SER A 144 25.94 -25.24 -13.58
N CYS A 145 26.22 -24.46 -12.52
CA CYS A 145 27.39 -24.71 -11.68
C CYS A 145 27.13 -25.92 -10.78
N CYS A 146 27.35 -27.12 -11.31
CA CYS A 146 27.24 -28.37 -10.56
C CYS A 146 28.63 -28.86 -10.13
N THR A 147 29.23 -28.16 -9.15
CA THR A 147 30.27 -28.75 -8.30
C THR A 147 29.68 -29.04 -6.93
N SER A 148 29.53 -30.32 -6.60
CA SER A 148 29.06 -30.87 -5.32
C SER A 148 27.56 -30.72 -5.00
N GLY A 149 26.70 -31.54 -5.63
CA GLY A 149 25.41 -32.00 -5.08
C GLY A 149 24.29 -30.97 -4.79
N HIS A 150 24.60 -29.68 -4.79
CA HIS A 150 23.69 -28.56 -4.64
C HIS A 150 23.47 -27.97 -6.03
N GLN A 151 22.28 -28.13 -6.58
CA GLN A 151 21.89 -27.32 -7.73
C GLN A 151 21.94 -25.86 -7.26
N SER A 152 22.83 -25.06 -7.86
CA SER A 152 22.80 -23.62 -7.62
C SER A 152 21.49 -23.11 -8.23
N ASP A 153 20.54 -22.75 -7.35
CA ASP A 153 19.29 -22.10 -7.73
C ASP A 153 19.62 -20.73 -8.33
N VAL A 154 19.86 -20.67 -9.64
CA VAL A 154 19.97 -19.40 -10.35
C VAL A 154 18.57 -18.78 -10.31
N GLN A 155 18.36 -17.78 -9.46
CA GLN A 155 17.09 -17.07 -9.40
C GLN A 155 17.03 -16.10 -10.60
N PRO A 156 16.00 -16.20 -11.47
CA PRO A 156 15.88 -15.29 -12.61
C PRO A 156 15.64 -13.86 -12.13
N ARG A 157 16.19 -12.88 -12.86
CA ARG A 157 15.96 -11.46 -12.53
C ARG A 157 14.53 -11.11 -12.88
N HIS A 158 13.91 -10.23 -12.07
CA HIS A 158 12.52 -9.83 -12.33
C HIS A 158 12.32 -9.16 -13.70
N THR A 159 13.39 -8.57 -14.27
CA THR A 159 13.40 -7.93 -15.60
C THR A 159 13.37 -8.91 -16.76
N GLU A 160 13.68 -10.19 -16.53
CA GLU A 160 13.72 -11.22 -17.58
C GLU A 160 12.40 -12.00 -17.65
N LEU A 161 11.54 -11.83 -16.65
CA LEU A 161 10.25 -12.53 -16.56
C LEU A 161 9.28 -12.00 -17.62
N ASN A 162 8.41 -12.89 -18.09
CA ASN A 162 7.38 -12.61 -19.11
C ASN A 162 7.92 -12.20 -20.49
N HIS A 163 9.24 -12.30 -20.72
CA HIS A 163 9.85 -12.13 -22.04
C HIS A 163 9.89 -13.47 -22.79
N LEU A 164 9.75 -13.41 -24.12
CA LEU A 164 9.82 -14.57 -25.01
C LEU A 164 11.21 -14.66 -25.64
N TYR A 165 11.90 -15.76 -25.38
CA TYR A 165 13.17 -16.12 -26.01
C TYR A 165 12.93 -17.18 -27.08
N GLN A 166 13.69 -17.11 -28.18
CA GLN A 166 13.60 -18.08 -29.27
C GLN A 166 14.98 -18.62 -29.63
N ASN A 167 15.03 -19.90 -29.99
CA ASN A 167 16.21 -20.54 -30.55
C ASN A 167 15.83 -21.51 -31.67
N ASN A 168 16.65 -21.60 -32.71
CA ASN A 168 16.50 -22.58 -33.77
C ASN A 168 17.33 -23.82 -33.46
N VAL A 169 16.66 -24.95 -33.29
CA VAL A 169 17.28 -26.22 -32.92
C VAL A 169 17.36 -27.09 -34.17
N GLY A 170 18.58 -27.17 -34.71
CA GLY A 170 18.91 -28.08 -35.83
C GLY A 170 18.18 -27.78 -37.14
N GLY A 171 17.54 -26.62 -37.30
CA GLY A 171 16.77 -26.28 -38.50
C GLY A 171 15.44 -27.03 -38.64
N GLU A 172 15.11 -27.91 -37.70
CA GLU A 172 13.87 -28.71 -37.71
C GLU A 172 12.84 -28.19 -36.71
N PHE A 173 13.29 -27.61 -35.60
CA PHE A 173 12.41 -27.12 -34.55
C PHE A 173 12.76 -25.69 -34.15
N MET A 174 11.73 -24.89 -33.90
CA MET A 174 11.82 -23.63 -33.19
C MET A 174 11.51 -23.88 -31.71
N ALA A 175 12.49 -23.63 -30.84
CA ALA A 175 12.30 -23.65 -29.41
C ALA A 175 11.92 -22.24 -28.93
N LEU A 176 10.82 -22.16 -28.19
CA LEU A 176 10.33 -20.94 -27.56
C LEU A 176 10.41 -21.10 -26.05
N GLY A 177 11.01 -20.14 -25.36
CA GLY A 177 11.20 -20.16 -23.92
C GLY A 177 10.64 -18.91 -23.25
N SER A 178 9.95 -19.07 -22.13
CA SER A 178 9.54 -17.93 -21.29
C SER A 178 9.49 -18.32 -19.81
N THR A 179 9.88 -17.39 -18.95
CA THR A 179 9.95 -17.57 -17.50
C THR A 179 8.86 -16.75 -16.82
N PHE A 180 8.06 -17.41 -15.99
CA PHE A 180 6.96 -16.81 -15.24
C PHE A 180 7.20 -16.94 -13.74
N ARG A 181 6.67 -15.98 -12.97
CA ARG A 181 6.62 -16.09 -11.50
C ARG A 181 5.22 -16.48 -11.06
N PHE A 182 5.11 -17.57 -10.30
CA PHE A 182 3.89 -18.02 -9.64
C PHE A 182 4.10 -17.98 -8.13
N CYS A 183 3.47 -17.01 -7.46
CA CYS A 183 3.73 -16.68 -6.07
C CYS A 183 5.24 -16.44 -5.83
N GLU A 184 5.87 -17.27 -5.00
CA GLU A 184 7.29 -17.21 -4.66
C GLU A 184 8.18 -18.14 -5.50
N LYS A 185 7.61 -18.79 -6.54
CA LYS A 185 8.31 -19.75 -7.39
C LYS A 185 8.42 -19.23 -8.82
N TYR A 186 9.45 -19.70 -9.52
CA TYR A 186 9.70 -19.38 -10.93
C TYR A 186 9.53 -20.64 -11.77
N VAL A 187 8.88 -20.49 -12.93
CA VAL A 187 8.61 -21.58 -13.86
C VAL A 187 9.05 -21.15 -15.25
N THR A 188 10.01 -21.87 -15.81
CA THR A 188 10.46 -21.68 -17.19
C THR A 188 9.79 -22.71 -18.09
N MET A 189 8.97 -22.26 -19.03
CA MET A 189 8.31 -23.11 -20.01
C MET A 189 9.09 -23.12 -21.32
N LEU A 190 9.29 -24.31 -21.89
CA LEU A 190 9.90 -24.52 -23.20
C LEU A 190 8.88 -25.19 -24.13
N LEU A 191 8.59 -24.56 -25.27
CA LEU A 191 7.74 -25.08 -26.32
C LEU A 191 8.56 -25.33 -27.58
N PHE A 192 8.58 -26.57 -28.04
CA PHE A 192 9.22 -26.95 -29.30
C PHE A 192 8.16 -27.04 -30.41
N LYS A 193 8.30 -26.23 -31.44
CA LYS A 193 7.41 -26.20 -32.60
C LYS A 193 8.17 -26.65 -33.87
N PRO A 194 7.70 -27.66 -34.61
CA PRO A 194 8.35 -28.08 -35.85
C PRO A 194 8.27 -26.98 -36.92
N LEU A 195 9.36 -26.79 -37.65
CA LEU A 195 9.42 -25.92 -38.82
C LEU A 195 8.98 -26.72 -40.04
N LEU A 196 7.83 -26.37 -40.60
CA LEU A 196 7.35 -26.99 -41.85
C LEU A 196 8.31 -26.60 -42.98
N LYS A 197 9.01 -27.58 -43.54
CA LYS A 197 9.73 -27.40 -44.80
C LYS A 197 8.69 -27.16 -45.89
N ARG A 198 8.62 -25.94 -46.40
CA ARG A 198 7.81 -25.62 -47.57
C ARG A 198 8.52 -26.25 -48.78
N ASN A 199 7.95 -27.34 -49.31
CA ASN A 199 8.35 -27.92 -50.59
C ASN A 199 8.04 -26.97 -51.74
#